data_AF-W2P393-F1
#
_entry.id   AF-W2P393-F1
#
_cell.length_a   1.000
_cell.length_b   1.000
_cell.length_c   1.000
_cell.angle_alpha   90.00
_cell.angle_beta   90.00
_cell.angle_gamma   90.00
#
_symmetry.space_group_name_H-M   'P 1'
#
loop_
_entity.id
_entity.type
_entity.pdbx_description
1 polymer ?
#
loop_
_entity_poly.entity_id
_entity_poly.type
_entity_poly.pdbx_seq_one_letter_code
_entity_poly.pdbx_strand_id
1 'polypeptide(L)'
;MKEALANRDKVQLAKKLVADRAPMNRILGENIEPKQLYKALGFRKMLGIKYEQFKALKDADRTRVSQIINANEQLMSKATMLRQYEHVWTQNLRGATS
;
A
#
# COMPACT_ATOMS: atom_id res chain seq x y z
N MET A 1 14.81 5.71 -17.98
CA MET A 1 13.97 4.53 -18.32
C MET A 1 14.10 3.35 -17.34
N LYS A 2 15.24 3.14 -16.65
CA LYS A 2 15.43 1.98 -15.74
C LYS A 2 14.53 1.98 -14.49
N GLU A 3 14.29 3.14 -13.87
CA GLU A 3 13.48 3.25 -12.64
C GLU A 3 11.99 2.94 -12.85
N ALA A 4 11.44 3.32 -14.00
CA ALA A 4 10.04 3.02 -14.33
C ALA A 4 9.81 1.51 -14.53
N LEU A 5 10.81 0.81 -15.06
CA LEU A 5 10.78 -0.65 -15.24
C LEU A 5 10.84 -1.36 -13.88
N ALA A 6 11.83 -1.00 -13.04
CA ALA A 6 11.96 -1.55 -11.69
C ALA A 6 10.71 -1.33 -10.82
N ASN A 7 10.09 -0.15 -10.92
CA ASN A 7 8.84 0.15 -10.23
C ASN A 7 7.67 -0.70 -10.74
N ARG A 8 7.59 -0.95 -12.06
CA ARG A 8 6.57 -1.82 -12.66
C ARG A 8 6.75 -3.27 -12.19
N ASP A 9 7.98 -3.77 -12.14
CA ASP A 9 8.28 -5.12 -11.66
C ASP A 9 7.91 -5.30 -10.19
N LYS A 10 8.26 -4.34 -9.32
CA LYS A 10 7.88 -4.38 -7.91
C LYS A 10 6.36 -4.32 -7.69
N VAL A 11 5.63 -3.56 -8.50
CA VAL A 11 4.15 -3.55 -8.46
C VAL A 11 3.58 -4.91 -8.89
N GLN A 12 4.15 -5.56 -9.91
CA GLN A 12 3.69 -6.90 -10.34
C GLN A 12 4.00 -7.97 -9.29
N LEU A 13 5.19 -7.91 -8.70
CA LEU A 13 5.58 -8.79 -7.59
C LEU A 13 4.64 -8.61 -6.39
N ALA A 14 4.36 -7.37 -5.99
CA ALA A 14 3.42 -7.06 -4.92
C ALA A 14 2.01 -7.59 -5.23
N LYS A 15 1.54 -7.48 -6.48
CA LYS A 15 0.24 -8.05 -6.89
C LYS A 15 0.22 -9.56 -6.72
N LYS A 16 1.28 -10.25 -7.17
CA LYS A 16 1.40 -11.71 -7.04
C LYS A 16 1.39 -12.13 -5.58
N LEU A 17 2.21 -11.50 -4.73
CA LEU A 17 2.28 -11.81 -3.31
C LEU A 17 0.94 -11.57 -2.58
N VAL A 18 0.23 -10.50 -2.91
CA VAL A 18 -1.12 -10.24 -2.36
C VAL A 18 -2.12 -11.31 -2.84
N ALA A 19 -2.09 -11.68 -4.12
CA ALA A 19 -2.96 -12.73 -4.67
C ALA A 19 -2.69 -14.10 -4.03
N ASP A 20 -1.41 -14.41 -3.79
CA ASP A 20 -0.94 -15.62 -3.13
C ASP A 20 -1.15 -15.60 -1.60
N ARG A 21 -1.72 -14.51 -1.05
CA ARG A 21 -1.90 -14.29 0.40
C ARG A 21 -0.59 -14.44 1.19
N ALA A 22 0.52 -14.02 0.59
CA ALA A 22 1.83 -14.08 1.21
C ALA A 22 1.83 -13.29 2.54
N PRO A 23 2.55 -13.78 3.56
CA PRO A 23 2.66 -13.07 4.83
C PRO A 23 3.39 -11.73 4.63
N MET A 24 3.04 -10.72 5.44
CA MET A 24 3.61 -9.37 5.32
C MET A 24 5.14 -9.35 5.40
N ASN A 25 5.76 -10.22 6.21
CA ASN A 25 7.21 -10.34 6.30
C ASN A 25 7.86 -10.71 4.97
N ARG A 26 7.20 -11.54 4.15
CA ARG A 26 7.68 -11.88 2.81
C ARG A 26 7.59 -10.69 1.87
N ILE A 27 6.49 -9.92 1.96
CA ILE A 27 6.32 -8.69 1.16
C ILE A 27 7.40 -7.66 1.53
N LEU A 28 7.70 -7.52 2.82
CA LEU A 28 8.75 -6.64 3.33
C LEU A 28 10.16 -7.05 2.86
N GLY A 29 10.46 -8.36 2.89
CA GLY A 29 11.74 -8.90 2.43
C GLY A 29 12.05 -8.61 0.95
N GLU A 30 11.01 -8.42 0.13
CA GLU A 30 11.15 -8.05 -1.28
C GLU A 30 11.39 -6.55 -1.50
N ASN A 31 11.60 -5.76 -0.44
CA ASN A 31 11.82 -4.30 -0.49
C ASN A 31 10.75 -3.57 -1.31
N ILE A 32 9.48 -3.95 -1.09
CA ILE A 32 8.33 -3.34 -1.76
C ILE A 32 7.98 -2.05 -1.01
N GLU A 33 7.89 -0.92 -1.70
CA GLU A 33 7.49 0.33 -1.06
C GLU A 33 5.96 0.37 -0.83
N PRO A 34 5.48 1.08 0.21
CA PRO A 34 4.03 1.26 0.43
C PRO A 34 3.28 1.79 -0.80
N LYS A 35 3.91 2.67 -1.59
CA LYS A 35 3.33 3.19 -2.85
C LYS A 35 3.13 2.10 -3.92
N GLN A 36 3.97 1.08 -3.93
CA GLN A 36 3.87 -0.05 -4.86
C GLN A 36 2.78 -1.01 -4.40
N LEU A 37 2.73 -1.30 -3.08
CA LEU A 37 1.66 -2.09 -2.49
C LEU A 37 0.28 -1.42 -2.68
N TYR A 38 0.19 -0.10 -2.52
CA TYR A 38 -1.02 0.67 -2.80
C TYR A 38 -1.55 0.45 -4.23
N LYS A 39 -0.65 0.47 -5.23
CA LYS A 39 -0.99 0.18 -6.62
C LYS A 39 -1.40 -1.28 -6.82
N ALA A 40 -0.73 -2.21 -6.14
CA ALA A 40 -1.02 -3.64 -6.22
C ALA A 40 -2.40 -4.00 -5.66
N LEU A 41 -2.78 -3.37 -4.54
CA LEU A 41 -4.10 -3.53 -3.92
C LEU A 41 -5.25 -2.94 -4.76
N GLY A 42 -4.91 -2.11 -5.75
CA GLY A 42 -5.85 -1.55 -6.72
C GLY A 42 -6.53 -0.26 -6.28
N PHE A 43 -6.07 0.37 -5.19
CA PHE A 43 -6.73 1.56 -4.63
C PHE A 43 -6.91 2.69 -5.63
N ARG A 44 -5.91 2.94 -6.49
CA ARG A 44 -6.02 3.95 -7.55
C ARG A 44 -7.20 3.69 -8.49
N LYS A 45 -7.48 2.43 -8.84
CA LYS A 45 -8.59 2.05 -9.72
C LYS A 45 -9.93 2.12 -8.99
N MET A 46 -9.95 1.79 -7.69
CA MET A 46 -11.18 1.73 -6.90
C MET A 46 -11.62 3.10 -6.36
N LEU A 47 -10.68 3.93 -5.92
CA LEU A 47 -10.93 5.22 -5.28
C LEU A 47 -10.63 6.42 -6.19
N GLY A 48 -9.96 6.22 -7.32
CA GLY A 48 -9.57 7.30 -8.24
C GLY A 48 -8.45 8.22 -7.75
N ILE A 49 -7.98 8.05 -6.51
CA ILE A 49 -6.97 8.94 -5.89
C ILE A 49 -5.54 8.38 -6.01
N LYS A 50 -4.55 9.26 -5.88
CA LYS A 50 -3.12 8.89 -5.81
C LYS A 50 -2.72 8.46 -4.39
N TYR A 51 -1.59 7.77 -4.27
CA TYR A 51 -1.05 7.35 -2.97
C TYR A 51 -0.77 8.54 -2.04
N GLU A 52 -0.25 9.66 -2.58
CA GLU A 52 0.02 10.88 -1.79
C GLU A 52 -1.27 11.46 -1.21
N GLN A 53 -2.32 11.53 -2.02
CA GLN A 53 -3.65 11.94 -1.57
C GLN A 53 -4.19 10.98 -0.51
N PHE A 54 -4.05 9.66 -0.72
CA PHE A 54 -4.43 8.65 0.26
C PHE A 54 -3.68 8.80 1.59
N LYS A 55 -2.39 9.14 1.56
CA LYS A 55 -1.56 9.39 2.75
C LYS A 55 -1.95 10.69 3.45
N ALA A 56 -2.31 11.72 2.68
CA ALA A 56 -2.78 13.02 3.17
C ALA A 56 -4.19 12.99 3.78
N LEU A 57 -4.94 11.88 3.65
CA LEU A 57 -6.24 11.68 4.32
C LEU A 57 -6.17 11.68 5.86
N LYS A 58 -5.00 11.94 6.47
CA LYS A 58 -4.83 11.96 7.92
C LYS A 58 -5.55 13.14 8.60
N ASP A 59 -5.77 14.28 7.93
CA ASP A 59 -6.14 15.50 8.66
C ASP A 59 -7.38 16.31 8.18
N ALA A 60 -7.91 16.18 6.96
CA ALA A 60 -9.06 17.03 6.56
C ALA A 60 -10.10 16.40 5.59
N ASP A 61 -9.70 15.54 4.65
CA ASP A 61 -10.62 14.93 3.65
C ASP A 61 -11.32 13.63 4.14
N ARG A 62 -11.38 13.45 5.46
CA ARG A 62 -11.53 12.14 6.09
C ARG A 62 -12.93 11.54 5.93
N THR A 63 -13.98 12.34 5.89
CA THR A 63 -15.35 11.81 5.98
C THR A 63 -15.73 11.00 4.76
N ARG A 64 -15.58 11.54 3.54
CA ARG A 64 -16.14 10.89 2.34
C ARG A 64 -15.34 9.67 1.88
N VAL A 65 -14.01 9.77 1.80
CA VAL A 65 -13.18 8.63 1.34
C VAL A 65 -13.08 7.55 2.43
N SER A 66 -12.98 7.92 3.71
CA SER A 66 -13.01 6.89 4.77
C SER A 66 -14.38 6.24 4.87
N GLN A 67 -15.48 6.96 4.65
CA GLN A 67 -16.81 6.35 4.54
C GLN A 67 -16.88 5.34 3.41
N ILE A 68 -16.37 5.68 2.21
CA ILE A 68 -16.34 4.73 1.08
C ILE A 68 -15.51 3.48 1.41
N ILE A 69 -14.34 3.67 2.05
CA ILE A 69 -13.50 2.55 2.48
C ILE A 69 -14.22 1.70 3.55
N ASN A 70 -14.85 2.35 4.53
CA ASN A 70 -15.52 1.66 5.63
C ASN A 70 -16.83 0.98 5.21
N ALA A 71 -17.50 1.50 4.19
CA ALA A 71 -18.72 0.93 3.63
C ALA A 71 -18.45 -0.32 2.75
N ASN A 72 -17.19 -0.60 2.43
CA ASN A 72 -16.82 -1.73 1.59
C ASN A 72 -15.77 -2.60 2.31
N GLU A 73 -16.18 -3.76 2.79
CA GLU A 73 -15.33 -4.67 3.59
C GLU A 73 -14.02 -5.03 2.88
N GLN A 74 -14.06 -5.20 1.56
CA GLN A 74 -12.87 -5.49 0.76
C GLN A 74 -11.90 -4.30 0.76
N LEU A 75 -12.41 -3.07 0.61
CA LEU A 75 -11.59 -1.86 0.69
C LEU A 75 -11.05 -1.64 2.10
N MET A 76 -11.87 -1.85 3.13
CA MET A 76 -11.46 -1.75 4.53
C MET A 76 -10.32 -2.73 4.83
N SER A 77 -10.47 -4.01 4.45
CA SER A 77 -9.43 -5.03 4.66
C SER A 77 -8.11 -4.66 3.97
N LYS A 78 -8.16 -4.24 2.70
CA LYS A 78 -6.98 -3.77 1.98
C LYS A 78 -6.35 -2.54 2.62
N ALA A 79 -7.17 -1.63 3.17
CA ALA A 79 -6.69 -0.37 3.73
C ALA A 79 -5.98 -0.62 5.06
N THR A 80 -6.54 -1.52 5.87
CA THR A 80 -5.91 -2.03 7.09
C THR A 80 -4.58 -2.71 6.79
N MET A 81 -4.54 -3.61 5.80
CA MET A 81 -3.30 -4.27 5.37
C MET A 81 -2.23 -3.26 4.96
N LEU A 82 -2.58 -2.28 4.13
CA LEU A 82 -1.65 -1.25 3.67
C LEU A 82 -1.11 -0.39 4.83
N ARG A 83 -1.97 -0.01 5.79
CA ARG A 83 -1.56 0.78 6.96
C ARG A 83 -0.63 0.00 7.88
N GLN A 84 -0.95 -1.26 8.16
CA GLN A 84 -0.07 -2.13 8.93
C GLN A 84 1.27 -2.31 8.21
N TYR A 85 1.25 -2.49 6.88
CA TYR A 85 2.46 -2.60 6.08
C TYR A 85 3.31 -1.34 6.15
N GLU A 86 2.71 -0.16 5.96
CA GLU A 86 3.41 1.12 6.02
C GLU A 86 4.03 1.35 7.41
N HIS A 87 3.33 0.97 8.47
CA HIS A 87 3.88 1.04 9.83
C HIS A 87 5.13 0.18 9.97
N VAL A 88 5.07 -1.11 9.61
CA VAL A 88 6.21 -2.04 9.75
C VAL A 88 7.36 -1.66 8.80
N TRP A 89 7.06 -1.25 7.57
CA TRP A 89 8.07 -0.78 6.62
C TRP A 89 8.81 0.46 7.14
N THR A 90 8.09 1.41 7.73
CA THR A 90 8.71 2.60 8.34
C THR A 90 9.57 2.25 9.55
N GLN A 91 9.13 1.29 10.39
CA GLN A 91 9.93 0.81 11.53
C GLN A 91 11.22 0.12 11.06
N ASN A 92 11.14 -0.74 10.04
CA ASN A 92 12.32 -1.41 9.48
C ASN A 92 13.31 -0.42 8.84
N LEU A 93 12.83 0.63 8.16
CA LEU A 93 13.72 1.67 7.64
C LEU A 93 14.40 2.48 8.73
N ARG A 94 13.70 2.77 9.83
CA ARG A 94 14.27 3.50 10.97
C ARG A 94 15.22 2.65 11.81
N GLY A 95 14.96 1.34 11.92
CA GLY A 95 15.83 0.39 12.61
C GLY A 95 17.10 0.04 11.82
N ALA A 96 17.10 0.21 10.49
CA ALA A 96 18.29 0.01 9.66
C ALA A 96 19.31 1.16 9.74
N THR A 97 19.01 2.22 10.50
CA THR A 97 19.87 3.40 10.71
C THR A 97 20.38 3.55 12.14
N SER A 98 20.14 2.57 13.03
CA SER A 98 20.66 2.53 14.40
C SER A 98 21.85 1.59 14.56
#